data_AF-A0A8B7J6E9-F1
#
_entry.id   AF-A0A8B7J6E9-F1
#
_cell.length_a   1.000
_cell.length_b   1.000
_cell.length_c   1.000
_cell.angle_alpha   90.00
_cell.angle_beta   90.00
_cell.angle_gamma   90.00
#
_symmetry.space_group_name_H-M   'P 1'
#
loop_
_entity.id
_entity.type
_entity.pdbx_description
1 polymer ?
#
loop_
_entity_poly.entity_id
_entity_poly.type
_entity_poly.pdbx_seq_one_letter_code
_entity_poly.pdbx_strand_id
1 'polypeptide(L)'
;SFARIKKWIEHAKTSSNLTILAGGGCDDSVGYFIEPCIVESKDPKDPIMKEEIFGPVLTVYVYPEKRYKDILELIDTTTPYGLTGAVFAQE
;
A
#
# COMPACT_ATOMS: atom_id res chain seq x y z
N SER A 1 -6.28 5.43 16.09
CA SER A 1 -5.53 5.39 14.81
C SER A 1 -4.39 4.37 14.86
N PHE A 2 -3.49 4.43 15.84
CA PHE A 2 -2.33 3.52 15.98
C PHE A 2 -2.65 2.03 15.79
N ALA A 3 -3.59 1.48 16.58
CA ALA A 3 -3.95 0.06 16.51
C ALA A 3 -4.43 -0.40 15.11
N ARG A 4 -5.12 0.48 14.37
CA ARG A 4 -5.56 0.18 12.99
C ARG A 4 -4.36 0.04 12.06
N ILE A 5 -3.40 0.97 12.15
CA ILE A 5 -2.21 0.96 11.29
C ILE A 5 -1.32 -0.24 11.67
N LYS A 6 -1.15 -0.51 12.97
CA LYS A 6 -0.45 -1.71 13.46
C LYS A 6 -1.06 -3.00 12.87
N LYS A 7 -2.39 -3.11 12.82
CA LYS A 7 -3.07 -4.25 12.18
C LYS A 7 -2.69 -4.41 10.71
N TRP A 8 -2.58 -3.32 9.95
CA TRP A 8 -2.15 -3.38 8.53
C TRP A 8 -0.69 -3.76 8.35
N ILE A 9 0.18 -3.29 9.25
CA ILE A 9 1.59 -3.71 9.28
C ILE A 9 1.69 -5.21 9.58
N GLU A 10 0.89 -5.74 10.51
CA GLU A 10 0.83 -7.17 10.79
C GLU A 10 0.23 -7.99 9.63
N HIS A 11 -0.77 -7.46 8.93
CA HIS A 11 -1.26 -8.06 7.66
C HIS A 11 -0.13 -8.15 6.63
N ALA A 12 0.65 -7.08 6.46
CA ALA A 12 1.80 -7.07 5.54
C ALA A 12 2.91 -8.07 5.94
N LYS A 13 3.09 -8.35 7.23
CA LYS A 13 4.05 -9.37 7.73
C LYS A 13 3.56 -10.80 7.51
N THR A 14 2.25 -11.03 7.50
CA THR A 14 1.66 -12.37 7.52
C THR A 14 1.13 -12.83 6.17
N SER A 15 0.75 -11.92 5.27
CA SER A 15 0.28 -12.24 3.93
C SER A 15 1.42 -12.74 3.04
N SER A 16 1.19 -13.84 2.33
CA SER A 16 2.14 -14.37 1.34
C SER A 16 2.29 -13.51 0.09
N ASN A 17 1.34 -12.59 -0.14
CA ASN A 17 1.35 -11.69 -1.30
C ASN A 17 2.08 -10.38 -1.01
N LEU A 18 2.42 -10.11 0.25
CA LEU A 18 3.01 -8.85 0.68
C LEU A 18 4.44 -9.06 1.16
N THR A 19 5.29 -8.06 0.92
CA THR A 19 6.67 -8.07 1.42
C THR A 19 7.01 -6.67 1.89
N ILE A 20 7.39 -6.52 3.15
CA ILE A 20 7.88 -5.25 3.68
C ILE A 20 9.28 -5.01 3.15
N LEU A 21 9.45 -3.96 2.35
CA LEU A 21 10.72 -3.56 1.76
C LEU A 21 11.53 -2.66 2.70
N ALA A 22 10.85 -1.83 3.49
CA ALA A 22 11.48 -0.91 4.44
C ALA A 22 10.52 -0.58 5.60
N GLY A 23 11.09 -0.35 6.79
CA GLY A 23 10.36 0.04 8.00
C GLY A 23 9.47 -1.07 8.56
N GLY A 24 8.27 -0.71 9.03
CA GLY A 24 7.31 -1.65 9.63
C GLY A 24 7.44 -1.79 11.16
N GLY A 25 8.24 -0.94 11.80
CA GLY A 25 8.23 -0.75 13.25
C GLY A 25 7.06 0.11 13.72
N CYS A 26 6.58 -0.17 14.93
CA CYS A 26 5.67 0.71 15.65
C CYS A 26 5.87 0.56 17.16
N ASP A 27 5.75 1.67 17.88
CA ASP A 27 5.91 1.74 19.33
C ASP A 27 4.87 2.72 19.90
N ASP A 28 4.15 2.28 20.93
CA ASP A 28 3.18 3.07 21.69
C ASP A 28 3.56 3.27 23.16
N SER A 29 4.80 2.95 23.55
CA SER A 29 5.29 3.05 24.94
C SER A 29 5.35 4.47 25.48
N VAL A 30 5.66 5.46 24.63
CA VAL A 30 5.75 6.89 25.00
C VAL A 30 4.75 7.75 24.21
N GLY A 31 4.55 7.44 22.93
CA GLY A 31 3.61 8.11 22.03
C GLY A 31 3.28 7.20 20.86
N TYR A 32 2.28 7.54 20.05
CA TYR A 32 1.81 6.68 18.96
C TYR A 32 2.70 6.78 17.72
N PHE A 33 3.90 6.19 17.79
CA PHE A 33 4.92 6.29 16.75
C PHE A 33 4.87 5.10 15.79
N ILE A 34 4.79 5.40 14.49
CA ILE A 34 4.80 4.42 13.42
C ILE A 34 5.88 4.82 12.43
N GLU A 35 6.79 3.89 12.16
CA GLU A 35 7.82 4.09 11.13
C GLU A 35 7.18 4.16 9.74
N PRO A 36 7.72 4.98 8.83
CA PRO A 36 7.37 4.89 7.41
C PRO A 36 7.58 3.46 6.91
N CYS A 37 6.55 2.88 6.30
CA CYS A 37 6.53 1.50 5.84
C CYS A 37 6.33 1.45 4.33
N ILE A 38 7.20 0.72 3.63
CA ILE A 38 7.07 0.45 2.20
C ILE A 38 6.79 -1.04 2.03
N VAL A 39 5.71 -1.38 1.36
CA VAL A 39 5.25 -2.76 1.12
C VAL A 39 5.17 -3.00 -0.38
N GLU A 40 5.76 -4.09 -0.86
CA GLU A 40 5.49 -4.61 -2.20
C GLU A 40 4.33 -5.59 -2.15
N SER A 41 3.36 -5.46 -3.05
CA SER A 41 2.33 -6.45 -3.28
C SER A 41 2.55 -7.20 -4.60
N LYS A 42 2.35 -8.52 -4.58
CA LYS A 42 2.23 -9.36 -5.78
C LYS A 42 0.79 -9.44 -6.30
N ASP A 43 -0.18 -9.05 -5.48
CA ASP A 43 -1.60 -9.02 -5.83
C ASP A 43 -2.09 -7.55 -5.83
N PRO A 44 -2.41 -6.97 -7.00
CA PRO A 44 -2.90 -5.60 -7.06
C PRO A 44 -4.30 -5.43 -6.45
N LYS A 45 -4.98 -6.54 -6.10
CA LYS A 45 -6.31 -6.57 -5.50
C LYS A 45 -6.29 -6.94 -4.01
N ASP A 46 -5.12 -7.06 -3.39
CA ASP A 46 -4.99 -7.26 -1.94
C ASP A 46 -5.74 -6.14 -1.18
N PRO A 47 -6.39 -6.43 -0.04
CA PRO A 47 -7.07 -5.41 0.76
C PRO A 47 -6.22 -4.15 1.05
N ILE A 48 -4.91 -4.28 1.20
CA ILE A 48 -4.00 -3.15 1.46
C ILE A 48 -3.92 -2.15 0.29
N MET A 49 -4.31 -2.55 -0.92
CA MET A 49 -4.40 -1.69 -2.11
C MET A 49 -5.74 -0.98 -2.24
N LYS A 50 -6.73 -1.35 -1.42
CA LYS A 50 -8.14 -0.92 -1.56
C LYS A 50 -8.62 -0.08 -0.39
N GLU A 51 -8.19 -0.41 0.81
CA GLU A 51 -8.70 0.20 2.03
C GLU A 51 -7.84 1.39 2.48
N GLU A 52 -8.48 2.44 2.95
CA GLU A 52 -7.80 3.63 3.44
C GLU A 52 -7.23 3.40 4.85
N ILE A 53 -5.90 3.35 4.95
CA ILE A 53 -5.18 3.04 6.21
C ILE A 53 -5.07 4.28 7.12
N PHE A 54 -4.91 5.48 6.53
CA PHE A 54 -4.54 6.74 7.19
C PHE A 54 -3.31 6.59 8.11
N GLY A 55 -2.22 6.07 7.55
CA GLY A 55 -0.93 5.94 8.22
C GLY A 55 0.21 6.04 7.23
N PRO A 56 1.47 6.08 7.69
CA PRO A 56 2.64 6.19 6.81
C PRO A 56 2.97 4.83 6.18
N VAL A 57 2.01 4.24 5.46
CA VAL A 57 2.12 2.93 4.81
C VAL A 57 1.91 3.12 3.32
N LEU A 58 2.97 2.90 2.54
CA LEU A 58 2.96 2.96 1.09
C LEU A 58 3.01 1.53 0.52
N THR A 59 2.04 1.18 -0.32
CA THR A 59 2.07 -0.09 -1.06
C THR A 59 2.45 0.15 -2.51
N VAL A 60 3.33 -0.69 -3.04
CA VAL A 60 3.84 -0.67 -4.41
C VAL A 60 3.41 -1.95 -5.12
N TYR A 61 2.93 -1.83 -6.35
CA TYR A 61 2.69 -2.95 -7.25
C TYR A 61 3.53 -2.78 -8.52
N VAL A 62 4.44 -3.71 -8.78
CA VAL A 62 5.28 -3.69 -9.98
C VAL A 62 4.55 -4.40 -11.11
N TYR A 63 4.45 -3.74 -12.26
CA TYR A 63 3.81 -4.28 -13.46
C TYR A 63 4.77 -4.36 -14.64
N PRO A 64 4.55 -5.28 -15.60
CA PRO A 64 5.34 -5.32 -16.83
C PRO A 64 5.06 -4.08 -17.69
N GLU A 65 6.11 -3.36 -18.10
CA GLU A 65 6.06 -2.11 -18.88
C GLU A 65 5.02 -2.12 -20.02
N LYS A 66 4.99 -3.19 -20.82
CA LYS A 66 4.10 -3.33 -21.98
C LYS A 66 2.62 -3.46 -21.64
N ARG A 67 2.26 -3.59 -20.37
CA ARG A 67 0.88 -3.71 -19.89
C ARG A 67 0.34 -2.44 -19.24
N TYR A 68 0.94 -1.27 -19.47
CA TYR A 68 0.49 -0.03 -18.82
C TYR A 68 -1.01 0.24 -19.05
N LYS A 69 -1.58 -0.10 -20.21
CA LYS A 69 -3.02 0.07 -20.49
C LYS A 69 -3.90 -0.74 -19.55
N ASP A 70 -3.56 -2.01 -19.34
CA ASP A 70 -4.26 -2.89 -18.38
C ASP A 70 -4.14 -2.33 -16.95
N ILE A 71 -3.03 -1.66 -16.63
CA ILE A 71 -2.80 -1.04 -15.33
C ILE A 71 -3.64 0.22 -15.14
N LEU A 72 -3.90 1.00 -16.19
CA LEU A 72 -4.82 2.12 -16.10
C LEU A 72 -6.25 1.65 -15.78
N GLU A 73 -6.71 0.57 -16.42
CA GLU A 73 -8.01 -0.05 -16.10
C GLU A 73 -8.04 -0.65 -14.69
N LEU A 74 -6.94 -1.27 -14.26
CA LEU A 74 -6.79 -1.75 -12.90
C LEU A 74 -6.89 -0.61 -11.88
N ILE A 75 -6.23 0.53 -12.11
CA ILE A 75 -6.29 1.70 -11.22
C ILE A 75 -7.73 2.21 -11.09
N ASP A 76 -8.45 2.31 -12.21
CA ASP A 76 -9.85 2.75 -12.26
C ASP A 76 -10.80 1.82 -11.47
N THR A 77 -10.54 0.51 -11.51
CA THR A 77 -11.47 -0.51 -10.99
C THR A 77 -11.11 -1.09 -9.62
N THR A 78 -9.92 -0.81 -9.09
CA THR A 78 -9.45 -1.46 -7.85
C THR A 78 -10.13 -0.91 -6.60
N THR A 79 -10.46 0.38 -6.57
CA THR A 79 -11.01 1.05 -5.38
C THR A 79 -12.29 1.82 -5.73
N PRO A 80 -13.20 2.04 -4.77
CA PRO A 80 -14.38 2.89 -4.99
C PRO A 80 -14.07 4.39 -4.85
N TYR A 81 -12.81 4.77 -4.61
CA TYR A 81 -12.41 6.15 -4.32
C TYR A 81 -11.91 6.88 -5.57
N GLY A 82 -12.14 8.19 -5.64
CA GLY A 82 -11.74 9.05 -6.78
C GLY A 82 -11.27 10.43 -6.35
N LEU A 83 -10.54 10.53 -5.23
CA LEU A 83 -10.16 11.81 -4.62
C LEU A 83 -8.95 12.47 -5.31
N THR A 84 -7.82 11.75 -5.40
CA THR A 84 -6.58 12.23 -6.01
C THR A 84 -5.85 11.11 -6.72
N GLY A 85 -5.17 11.43 -7.82
CA GLY A 85 -4.24 10.55 -8.50
C GLY A 85 -3.18 11.38 -9.23
N ALA A 86 -2.03 10.77 -9.51
CA ALA A 86 -0.94 11.42 -10.24
C ALA A 86 -0.34 10.45 -11.26
N VAL A 87 0.07 10.99 -12.41
CA VAL A 87 0.83 10.27 -13.44
C VAL A 87 2.16 10.99 -13.61
N PHE A 88 3.25 10.23 -13.58
CA PHE A 88 4.59 10.71 -13.87
C PHE A 88 5.01 10.16 -15.23
N ALA A 89 5.04 11.02 -16.25
CA ALA A 89 5.44 10.70 -17.62
C ALA A 89 6.07 11.93 -18.30
N GLN A 90 6.98 11.72 -19.24
CA GLN A 90 7.58 12.79 -20.08
C GLN A 90 7.33 12.55 -21.58
N GLU A 91 6.61 11.49 -21.93
CA GLU A 91 6.20 11.18 -23.29
C GLU A 91 4.82 11.76 -23.61
#